data_AF-A0AAV2B486-F1
#
_entry.id   AF-A0AAV2B486-F1
#
_cell.length_a   1.000
_cell.length_b   1.000
_cell.length_c   1.000
_cell.angle_alpha   90.00
_cell.angle_beta   90.00
_cell.angle_gamma   90.00
#
_symmetry.space_group_name_H-M   'P 1'
#
loop_
_entity.id
_entity.type
_entity.pdbx_description
1 polymer ?
#
loop_
_entity_poly.entity_id
_entity_poly.type
_entity_poly.pdbx_seq_one_letter_code
_entity_poly.pdbx_strand_id
1 'polypeptide(L)'
;EGGYDITNGKPYCFSDGVGRISISLAKKVHDALGHDKLCSAFQIRYGGYKGMLVIDPTLRDTDIVFRESMKKFDSPNNTRLEIAKTSAPISLRLNR
;
A
#
# COMPACT_ATOMS: atom_id res chain seq x y z
N GLU A 1 -3.19 7.34 -13.26
CA GLU A 1 -3.52 8.22 -12.12
C GLU A 1 -2.40 9.22 -11.94
N GLY A 2 -2.73 10.50 -11.92
CA GLY A 2 -1.75 11.58 -11.95
C GLY A 2 -2.35 12.84 -12.54
N GLY A 3 -1.58 13.91 -12.50
CA GLY A 3 -1.95 15.21 -13.05
C GLY A 3 -0.78 15.83 -13.77
N TYR A 4 -1.00 17.04 -14.30
CA TYR A 4 0.03 17.82 -14.95
C TYR A 4 0.16 19.17 -14.26
N ASP A 5 1.36 19.52 -13.84
CA ASP A 5 1.64 20.83 -13.29
C ASP A 5 1.58 21.87 -14.43
N ILE A 6 0.59 22.75 -14.38
CA ILE A 6 0.33 23.78 -15.40
C ILE A 6 1.47 24.81 -15.44
N THR A 7 2.21 24.99 -14.34
CA THR A 7 3.28 25.98 -14.23
C THR A 7 4.63 25.41 -14.68
N ASN A 8 4.94 24.17 -14.30
CA ASN A 8 6.24 23.56 -14.56
C ASN A 8 6.26 22.58 -15.74
N GLY A 9 5.09 22.25 -16.31
CA GLY A 9 4.98 21.31 -17.42
C GLY A 9 5.39 19.88 -17.07
N LYS A 10 5.38 19.52 -15.78
CA LYS A 10 5.85 18.21 -15.31
C LYS A 10 4.68 17.31 -14.91
N PRO A 11 4.72 16.01 -15.26
CA PRO A 11 3.74 15.06 -14.77
C PRO A 11 3.92 14.84 -13.27
N TYR A 12 2.81 14.72 -12.54
CA TYR A 12 2.79 14.42 -11.11
C TYR A 12 2.00 13.14 -10.82
N CYS A 13 2.47 12.35 -9.85
CA CYS A 13 1.82 11.11 -9.41
C CYS A 13 1.04 11.36 -8.11
N PHE A 14 -0.29 11.35 -8.16
CA PHE A 14 -1.14 11.52 -6.97
C PHE A 14 -1.09 10.33 -6.00
N SER A 15 -0.69 9.16 -6.51
CA SER A 15 -0.73 7.88 -5.79
C SER A 15 0.67 7.32 -5.55
N ASP A 16 1.68 8.20 -5.37
CA ASP A 16 3.06 7.76 -5.25
C ASP A 16 3.23 6.86 -4.02
N GLY A 17 3.70 5.63 -4.24
CA GLY A 17 3.95 4.68 -3.17
C GLY A 17 2.69 3.95 -2.69
N VAL A 18 1.56 4.07 -3.39
CA VAL A 18 0.28 3.44 -3.00
C VAL A 18 -0.16 2.39 -4.02
N GLY A 19 -0.10 1.12 -3.62
CA GLY A 19 -0.65 -0.02 -4.34
C GLY A 19 -2.02 -0.42 -3.82
N ARG A 20 -2.60 -1.45 -4.41
CA ARG A 20 -3.95 -1.95 -4.10
C ARG A 20 -3.91 -3.41 -3.69
N ILE A 21 -4.76 -3.81 -2.78
CA ILE A 21 -4.92 -5.19 -2.32
C ILE A 21 -6.40 -5.56 -2.36
N SER A 22 -6.71 -6.79 -2.78
CA SER A 22 -8.09 -7.26 -2.78
C SER A 22 -8.63 -7.47 -1.36
N ILE A 23 -9.95 -7.44 -1.21
CA ILE A 23 -10.61 -7.70 0.07
C ILE A 23 -10.28 -9.12 0.59
N SER A 24 -10.23 -10.11 -0.30
CA SER A 24 -9.98 -11.50 0.06
C SER A 24 -8.56 -11.71 0.61
N LEU A 25 -7.54 -11.08 0.00
CA LEU A 25 -6.16 -11.15 0.49
C LEU A 25 -5.98 -10.31 1.76
N ALA A 26 -6.62 -9.14 1.84
CA ALA A 26 -6.58 -8.31 3.05
C ALA A 26 -7.15 -9.04 4.28
N LYS A 27 -8.20 -9.86 4.10
CA LYS A 27 -8.72 -10.74 5.16
C LYS A 27 -7.69 -11.78 5.60
N LYS A 28 -7.00 -12.44 4.67
CA LYS A 28 -5.91 -13.39 5.00
C LYS A 28 -4.79 -12.73 5.79
N VAL A 29 -4.40 -11.51 5.41
CA VAL A 29 -3.40 -10.72 6.14
C VAL A 29 -3.90 -10.38 7.54
N HIS A 30 -5.17 -9.97 7.66
CA HIS A 30 -5.80 -9.68 8.95
C HIS A 30 -5.82 -10.90 9.87
N ASP A 31 -6.22 -12.07 9.37
CA ASP A 31 -6.26 -13.32 10.13
C ASP A 31 -4.85 -13.73 10.59
N ALA A 32 -3.83 -13.55 9.73
CA ALA A 32 -2.44 -13.83 10.07
C ALA A 32 -1.85 -12.88 11.12
N LEU A 33 -2.35 -11.64 11.20
CA LEU A 33 -1.92 -10.64 12.19
C LEU A 33 -2.70 -10.75 13.51
N GLY A 34 -3.85 -11.44 13.54
CA GLY A 34 -4.68 -11.60 14.74
C GLY A 34 -5.29 -10.30 15.24
N HIS A 35 -5.62 -9.36 14.34
CA HIS A 35 -6.29 -8.11 14.72
C HIS A 35 -7.80 -8.31 14.93
N ASP A 36 -8.43 -7.44 15.72
CA ASP A 36 -9.88 -7.51 15.96
C ASP A 36 -10.73 -6.98 14.80
N LYS A 37 -10.18 -6.05 13.99
CA LYS A 37 -10.87 -5.40 12.88
C LYS A 37 -10.06 -5.45 11.59
N LEU A 38 -10.76 -5.62 10.47
CA LEU A 38 -10.17 -5.52 9.14
C LEU A 38 -9.72 -4.08 8.88
N CYS A 39 -8.41 -3.91 8.70
CA CYS A 39 -7.80 -2.62 8.38
C CYS A 39 -8.03 -2.25 6.92
N SER A 40 -8.22 -0.96 6.61
CA SER A 40 -8.42 -0.49 5.23
C SER A 40 -7.11 -0.29 4.46
N ALA A 41 -5.99 -0.12 5.17
CA ALA A 41 -4.68 0.06 4.58
C ALA A 41 -3.54 -0.56 5.41
N PHE A 42 -2.48 -0.93 4.71
CA PHE A 42 -1.30 -1.62 5.25
C PHE A 42 -0.03 -0.96 4.75
N GLN A 43 0.92 -0.68 5.64
CA GLN A 43 2.28 -0.29 5.28
C GLN A 43 3.10 -1.56 5.07
N ILE A 44 3.71 -1.72 3.90
CA ILE A 44 4.32 -2.99 3.50
C ILE A 44 5.76 -2.88 3.05
N ARG A 45 6.42 -4.05 3.05
CA ARG A 45 7.63 -4.35 2.31
C ARG A 45 7.43 -5.69 1.59
N TYR A 46 7.80 -5.76 0.31
CA TYR A 46 7.65 -6.97 -0.50
C TYR A 46 8.67 -6.96 -1.64
N GLY A 47 9.62 -7.89 -1.69
CA GLY A 47 10.45 -8.08 -2.91
C GLY A 47 11.12 -6.83 -3.50
N GLY A 48 11.58 -5.89 -2.66
CA GLY A 48 12.15 -4.61 -3.12
C GLY A 48 11.15 -3.48 -3.34
N TYR A 49 9.85 -3.75 -3.16
CA TYR A 49 8.77 -2.78 -3.11
C TYR A 49 8.54 -2.30 -1.68
N LYS A 50 8.31 -1.00 -1.53
CA LYS A 50 7.97 -0.34 -0.27
C LYS A 50 6.86 0.66 -0.51
N GLY A 51 5.86 0.67 0.36
CA GLY A 51 4.77 1.63 0.28
C GLY A 51 3.57 1.25 1.11
N MET A 52 2.39 1.69 0.66
CA MET A 52 1.10 1.37 1.22
C MET A 52 0.32 0.46 0.29
N LEU A 53 -0.51 -0.41 0.85
CA LEU A 53 -1.58 -1.12 0.13
C LEU A 53 -2.91 -0.68 0.71
N VAL A 54 -3.84 -0.27 -0.16
CA VAL A 54 -5.22 0.06 0.20
C VAL A 54 -6.17 -1.01 -0.33
N ILE A 55 -7.20 -1.34 0.45
CA ILE A 55 -8.22 -2.29 0.00
C ILE A 55 -8.97 -1.68 -1.20
N ASP A 56 -9.01 -2.43 -2.31
CA ASP A 56 -9.80 -2.11 -3.49
C ASP A 56 -10.89 -3.16 -3.70
N PRO A 57 -12.19 -2.81 -3.49
CA PRO A 57 -13.31 -3.70 -3.72
C PRO A 57 -13.51 -4.16 -5.16
N THR A 58 -12.89 -3.50 -6.14
CA THR A 58 -13.04 -3.83 -7.57
C THR A 58 -12.14 -4.98 -8.02
N LEU A 59 -11.13 -5.35 -7.21
CA LEU A 59 -10.25 -6.50 -7.46
C LEU A 59 -10.98 -7.80 -7.09
N ARG A 60 -11.03 -8.76 -8.01
CA ARG A 60 -11.91 -9.94 -7.94
C ARG A 60 -11.24 -11.25 -7.53
N ASP A 61 -10.00 -11.22 -7.02
CA ASP A 61 -9.23 -12.41 -6.65
C ASP A 61 -8.28 -12.15 -5.46
N THR A 62 -7.33 -13.05 -5.15
CA THR A 62 -6.30 -12.85 -4.11
C THR A 62 -5.11 -12.09 -4.70
N ASP A 63 -5.31 -10.81 -5.03
CA ASP A 63 -4.32 -10.03 -5.79
C ASP A 63 -3.77 -8.82 -5.04
N ILE A 64 -2.52 -8.50 -5.34
CA ILE A 64 -1.86 -7.22 -5.03
C ILE A 64 -1.45 -6.58 -6.34
N VAL A 65 -1.78 -5.29 -6.49
CA VAL A 65 -1.35 -4.47 -7.61
C VAL A 65 -0.33 -3.45 -7.11
N PHE A 66 0.94 -3.69 -7.43
CA PHE A 66 2.03 -2.75 -7.18
C PHE A 66 2.12 -1.69 -8.28
N ARG A 67 2.78 -0.56 -7.97
CA ARG A 67 3.09 0.50 -8.93
C ARG A 67 4.61 0.67 -9.05
N GLU A 68 5.06 1.18 -10.19
CA GLU A 68 6.49 1.44 -10.43
C GLU A 68 7.15 2.29 -9.35
N SER A 69 6.45 3.31 -8.84
CA SER A 69 7.02 4.21 -7.84
C SER A 69 7.25 3.56 -6.46
N MET A 70 6.62 2.40 -6.22
CA MET A 70 6.85 1.59 -5.02
C MET A 70 8.14 0.77 -5.11
N LYS A 71 8.64 0.49 -6.32
CA LYS A 71 9.86 -0.29 -6.55
C LYS A 71 11.09 0.52 -6.14
N LYS A 72 11.88 0.00 -5.20
CA LYS A 72 13.10 0.67 -4.70
C LYS A 72 14.38 -0.02 -5.19
N PHE A 73 14.33 -1.34 -5.35
CA PHE A 73 15.41 -2.14 -5.91
C PHE A 73 14.84 -3.47 -6.41
N ASP A 74 15.60 -4.18 -7.25
CA ASP A 74 15.22 -5.51 -7.73
C ASP A 74 15.52 -6.58 -6.68
N SER A 75 14.52 -7.39 -6.34
CA SER A 75 14.68 -8.54 -5.44
C SER A 75 13.76 -9.69 -5.86
N PRO A 76 14.08 -10.39 -6.96
CA PRO A 76 13.20 -11.41 -7.55
C PRO A 76 12.98 -12.62 -6.63
N ASN A 77 13.91 -12.88 -5.71
CA ASN A 77 13.89 -14.05 -4.84
C ASN A 77 13.12 -13.84 -3.53
N ASN A 78 12.72 -12.59 -3.21
CA ASN A 78 12.00 -12.30 -1.98
C ASN A 78 10.51 -12.08 -2.26
N THR A 79 9.72 -13.13 -2.03
CA THR A 79 8.26 -13.14 -2.23
C THR A 79 7.48 -13.02 -0.93
N ARG A 80 8.16 -12.67 0.18
CA ARG A 80 7.51 -12.54 1.48
C ARG A 80 6.87 -11.16 1.61
N LEU A 81 5.57 -11.14 1.89
CA LEU A 81 4.86 -9.91 2.26
C LEU A 81 5.08 -9.63 3.75
N GLU A 82 5.72 -8.51 4.04
CA GLU A 82 5.93 -8.02 5.39
C GLU A 82 5.02 -6.82 5.65
N ILE A 83 4.28 -6.86 6.75
CA ILE A 83 3.45 -5.76 7.22
C ILE A 83 4.21 -5.00 8.29
N ALA A 84 4.57 -3.75 7.99
CA ALA A 84 5.25 -2.86 8.94
C ALA A 84 4.26 -2.19 9.90
N LYS A 85 3.08 -1.82 9.40
CA LYS A 85 2.04 -1.15 10.19
C LYS A 85 0.67 -1.32 9.55
N THR A 86 -0.37 -1.37 10.37
CA THR A 86 -1.77 -1.38 9.95
C THR A 86 -2.43 -0.02 10.20
N SER A 87 -3.45 0.31 9.41
CA SER A 87 -4.21 1.55 9.58
C SER A 87 -4.99 1.53 10.89
N ALA A 88 -4.76 2.51 11.76
CA ALA A 88 -5.51 2.70 13.00
C ALA A 88 -5.59 4.20 13.35
N PRO A 89 -6.65 4.68 14.01
CA PRO A 89 -6.71 6.03 14.53
C PRO A 89 -5.65 6.23 15.63
N ILE A 90 -4.99 7.38 15.63
CA ILE A 90 -3.98 7.75 16.62
C ILE A 90 -4.28 9.17 17.09
N SER A 91 -4.15 9.43 18.39
CA SER A 91 -4.26 10.80 18.91
C SER A 91 -3.09 11.64 18.41
N LEU A 92 -3.40 12.77 17.77
CA LEU A 92 -2.41 13.70 17.24
C LEU A 92 -2.40 14.98 18.08
N ARG A 93 -1.24 15.62 18.16
CA ARG A 93 -1.07 16.98 18.69
C ARG A 93 -0.35 17.83 17.65
N LEU A 94 -0.58 19.14 17.70
CA LEU A 94 0.16 20.08 16.87
C LEU A 94 1.59 20.20 17.40
N ASN A 95 2.57 19.83 16.58
CA ASN A 95 3.98 20.03 16.90
C ASN A 95 4.28 21.54 16.91
N ARG A 96 5.11 21.99 17.87
CA ARG A 96 5.55 23.39 18.00
C ARG A 96 6.76 23.67 17.12
#